data_AF-A0A077ZP31-F1
#
_entry.id   AF-A0A077ZP31-F1
#
_cell.length_a   1.000
_cell.length_b   1.000
_cell.length_c   1.000
_cell.angle_alpha   90.00
_cell.angle_beta   90.00
_cell.angle_gamma   90.00
#
_symmetry.space_group_name_H-M   'P 1'
#
loop_
_entity.id
_entity.type
_entity.pdbx_description
1 polymer ?
#
loop_
_entity_poly.entity_id
_entity_poly.type
_entity_poly.pdbx_seq_one_letter_code
_entity_poly.pdbx_strand_id
1 'polypeptide(L)'
;MKDQSIYKSSQEIVKYDTFQDNLITCDTEQTPINRSEQKRIIFALIISTFFALGQYECMSAFFIPFKVKNHPTITDFQVGLLMGFYQGFVDGHIYVACYAIAVSEFSQNRGEIIGKFEAGMGFGIMMGAPIGQTFSVFMSYPFIFFGFGMLLIFSIIVTIILLPNRVNQNFGDQDCNVDNQDDVVDVSYSQILRNKTVLTALFFNQFGVVVMLFNSMLITNQLVVLGVPDYLTAQFLVFWLTEQKVIIQSRHLLQQAHYLYIFKKFSYSNAYWNSNNRFISCTHIHLFACQCYKGS
;
A
#
# COMPACT_ATOMS: atom_id res chain seq x y z
N MET A 1 -0.71 -46.72 -11.82
CA MET A 1 -1.75 -45.92 -11.12
C MET A 1 -1.22 -44.64 -10.45
N LYS A 2 0.02 -44.17 -10.73
CA LYS A 2 0.55 -42.91 -10.17
C LYS A 2 0.53 -41.71 -11.14
N ASP A 3 0.15 -41.89 -12.40
CA ASP A 3 0.27 -40.83 -13.40
C ASP A 3 -0.97 -39.93 -13.57
N GLN A 4 -2.11 -40.28 -12.95
CA GLN A 4 -3.32 -39.45 -13.04
C GLN A 4 -3.31 -38.22 -12.12
N SER A 5 -2.43 -38.15 -11.12
CA SER A 5 -2.39 -36.98 -10.21
C SER A 5 -1.71 -35.76 -10.82
N ILE A 6 -0.82 -35.96 -11.81
CA ILE A 6 -0.08 -34.86 -12.44
C ILE A 6 -1.00 -34.08 -13.40
N TYR A 7 -1.91 -34.77 -14.10
CA TYR A 7 -2.81 -34.14 -15.06
C TYR A 7 -3.87 -33.22 -14.42
N LYS A 8 -4.32 -33.51 -13.19
CA LYS A 8 -5.27 -32.64 -12.47
C LYS A 8 -4.65 -31.30 -12.05
N SER A 9 -3.36 -31.31 -11.67
CA SER A 9 -2.64 -30.09 -11.29
C SER A 9 -2.45 -29.13 -12.46
N SER A 10 -2.22 -29.64 -13.68
CA SER A 10 -2.01 -28.78 -14.84
C SER A 10 -3.30 -28.11 -15.33
N GLN A 11 -4.46 -28.77 -15.20
CA GLN A 11 -5.74 -28.15 -15.57
C GLN A 11 -6.20 -27.06 -14.60
N GLU A 12 -5.88 -27.17 -13.30
CA GLU A 12 -6.14 -26.08 -12.35
C GLU A 12 -5.28 -24.85 -12.63
N ILE A 13 -3.99 -25.03 -12.94
CA ILE A 13 -3.08 -23.90 -13.24
C ILE A 13 -3.55 -23.13 -14.48
N VAL A 14 -3.99 -23.83 -15.53
CA VAL A 14 -4.50 -23.19 -16.76
C VAL A 14 -5.74 -22.33 -16.47
N LYS A 15 -6.62 -22.74 -15.55
CA LYS A 15 -7.81 -21.96 -15.16
C LYS A 15 -7.47 -20.65 -14.44
N TYR A 16 -6.39 -20.59 -13.68
CA TYR A 16 -5.99 -19.36 -12.98
C TYR A 16 -5.42 -18.30 -13.93
N ASP A 17 -4.63 -18.71 -14.93
CA ASP A 17 -4.14 -17.78 -15.95
C ASP A 17 -5.29 -17.25 -16.81
N THR A 18 -6.28 -18.09 -17.17
CA THR A 18 -7.48 -17.61 -17.88
C THR A 18 -8.37 -16.72 -17.01
N PHE A 19 -8.36 -16.87 -15.68
CA PHE A 19 -9.13 -16.02 -14.78
C PHE A 19 -8.54 -14.61 -14.68
N GLN A 20 -7.21 -14.48 -14.67
CA GLN A 20 -6.57 -13.16 -14.76
C GLN A 20 -6.87 -12.50 -16.11
N ASP A 21 -6.80 -13.25 -17.21
CA ASP A 21 -7.07 -12.71 -18.55
C ASP A 21 -8.54 -12.34 -18.75
N ASN A 22 -9.49 -13.10 -18.19
CA ASN A 22 -10.92 -12.79 -18.28
C ASN A 22 -11.34 -11.60 -17.39
N LEU A 23 -10.68 -11.40 -16.23
CA LEU A 23 -10.87 -10.18 -15.42
C LEU A 23 -10.37 -8.92 -16.16
N ILE A 24 -9.41 -9.06 -17.06
CA ILE A 24 -8.89 -7.96 -17.88
C ILE A 24 -9.82 -7.64 -19.05
N THR A 25 -10.54 -8.63 -19.62
CA THR A 25 -11.45 -8.39 -20.75
C THR A 25 -12.79 -7.75 -20.38
N CYS A 26 -13.16 -7.73 -19.10
CA CYS A 26 -14.26 -6.91 -18.58
C CYS A 26 -13.82 -5.48 -18.22
N ASP A 27 -12.69 -5.02 -18.75
CA ASP A 27 -12.39 -3.59 -18.86
C ASP A 27 -13.40 -2.96 -19.85
N THR A 28 -14.63 -2.82 -19.36
CA THR A 28 -15.65 -1.89 -19.82
C THR A 28 -14.94 -0.63 -20.27
N GLU A 29 -15.22 -0.12 -21.47
CA GLU A 29 -14.68 1.15 -22.00
C GLU A 29 -14.66 2.21 -20.90
N GLN A 30 -13.56 2.26 -20.15
CA GLN A 30 -13.44 3.17 -19.02
C GLN A 30 -13.24 4.51 -19.71
N THR A 31 -14.29 5.33 -19.67
CA THR A 31 -14.20 6.71 -20.12
C THR A 31 -12.94 7.29 -19.49
N PRO A 32 -12.00 7.82 -20.30
CA PRO A 32 -10.68 8.20 -19.81
C PRO A 32 -10.86 9.14 -18.64
N ILE A 33 -10.45 8.65 -17.46
CA ILE A 33 -10.63 9.40 -16.22
C ILE A 33 -9.94 10.75 -16.39
N ASN A 34 -10.64 11.82 -16.01
CA ASN A 34 -10.06 13.15 -16.04
C ASN A 34 -8.81 13.19 -15.14
N ARG A 35 -7.67 13.59 -15.72
CA ARG A 35 -6.38 13.68 -15.03
C ARG A 35 -6.44 14.54 -13.76
N SER A 36 -7.34 15.53 -13.71
CA SER A 36 -7.55 16.35 -12.51
C SER A 36 -8.17 15.56 -11.36
N GLU A 37 -9.12 14.66 -11.63
CA GLU A 37 -9.78 13.81 -10.64
C GLU A 37 -8.83 12.76 -10.08
N GLN A 38 -8.01 12.14 -10.95
CA GLN A 38 -6.95 11.23 -10.52
C GLN A 38 -6.03 11.87 -9.49
N LYS A 39 -5.57 13.10 -9.76
CA LYS A 39 -4.73 13.86 -8.82
C LYS A 39 -5.45 14.13 -7.50
N ARG A 40 -6.75 14.46 -7.53
CA ARG A 40 -7.55 14.68 -6.32
C ARG A 40 -7.67 13.41 -5.48
N ILE A 41 -7.92 12.26 -6.09
CA ILE A 41 -7.99 10.96 -5.40
C ILE A 41 -6.64 10.64 -4.74
N ILE A 42 -5.55 10.74 -5.50
CA ILE A 42 -4.19 10.48 -4.96
C ILE A 42 -3.89 11.40 -3.78
N PHE A 43 -4.21 12.68 -3.91
CA PHE A 43 -3.98 13.66 -2.85
C PHE A 43 -4.83 13.38 -1.61
N ALA A 44 -6.10 12.98 -1.79
CA ALA A 44 -6.98 12.56 -0.69
C ALA A 44 -6.40 11.35 0.07
N LEU A 45 -5.94 10.32 -0.65
CA LEU A 45 -5.37 9.12 -0.06
C LEU A 45 -4.07 9.43 0.72
N ILE A 46 -3.19 10.25 0.15
CA ILE A 46 -1.94 10.68 0.80
C ILE A 46 -2.22 11.49 2.06
N ILE A 47 -3.15 12.46 2.00
CA ILE A 47 -3.51 13.27 3.17
C ILE A 47 -4.11 12.40 4.27
N SER A 48 -5.08 11.55 3.91
CA SER A 48 -5.78 10.67 4.86
C SER A 48 -4.79 9.81 5.63
N THR A 49 -3.88 9.16 4.91
CA THR A 49 -2.84 8.34 5.53
C THR A 49 -1.81 9.11 6.31
N PHE A 50 -1.33 10.24 5.78
CA PHE A 50 -0.37 11.10 6.46
C PHE A 50 -0.89 11.48 7.85
N PHE A 51 -2.13 11.96 7.93
CA PHE A 51 -2.70 12.39 9.20
C PHE A 51 -2.99 11.20 10.13
N ALA A 52 -3.57 10.12 9.62
CA ALA A 52 -3.94 8.99 10.47
C ALA A 52 -2.71 8.31 11.09
N LEU A 53 -1.69 8.01 10.28
CA LEU A 53 -0.46 7.38 10.78
C LEU A 53 0.38 8.37 11.61
N GLY A 54 0.46 9.63 11.18
CA GLY A 54 1.19 10.65 11.93
C GLY A 54 0.59 10.92 13.31
N GLN A 55 -0.73 10.86 13.46
CA GLN A 55 -1.39 11.01 14.76
C GLN A 55 -1.15 9.86 15.70
N TYR A 56 -1.04 8.65 15.19
CA TYR A 56 -0.66 7.51 16.01
C TYR A 56 0.70 7.74 16.66
N GLU A 57 1.70 8.11 15.86
CA GLU A 57 3.05 8.40 16.36
C GLU A 57 3.10 9.65 17.24
N CYS A 58 2.23 10.62 17.00
CA CYS A 58 2.02 11.70 17.96
C CYS A 58 1.56 11.11 19.30
N MET A 59 0.46 10.35 19.32
CA MET A 59 -0.13 9.80 20.55
C MET A 59 0.85 8.90 21.31
N SER A 60 1.61 8.05 20.61
CA SER A 60 2.61 7.16 21.23
C SER A 60 3.65 7.96 22.02
N ALA A 61 4.12 9.10 21.47
CA ALA A 61 5.08 9.99 22.13
C ALA A 61 4.51 10.66 23.40
N PHE A 62 3.19 10.89 23.48
CA PHE A 62 2.56 11.52 24.64
C PHE A 62 2.09 10.58 25.73
N PHE A 63 1.62 9.39 25.33
CA PHE A 63 0.86 8.55 26.23
C PHE A 63 1.71 8.05 27.39
N ILE A 64 2.99 7.78 27.13
CA ILE A 64 3.96 7.35 28.15
C ILE A 64 4.18 8.46 29.21
N PRO A 65 4.60 9.69 28.86
CA PRO A 65 4.72 10.78 29.84
C PRO A 65 3.44 11.05 30.64
N PHE A 66 2.29 10.99 29.98
CA PHE A 66 1.01 11.19 30.67
C PHE A 66 0.70 10.13 31.70
N LYS A 67 0.86 8.86 31.31
CA LYS A 67 0.63 7.73 32.17
C LYS A 67 1.52 7.80 33.40
N VAL A 68 2.81 8.11 33.23
CA VAL A 68 3.76 8.26 34.34
C VAL A 68 3.28 9.33 35.32
N LYS A 69 2.74 10.44 34.82
CA LYS A 69 2.29 11.57 35.64
C LYS A 69 0.94 11.36 36.34
N ASN A 70 -0.03 10.73 35.69
CA ASN A 70 -1.43 10.71 36.16
C ASN A 70 -1.91 9.33 36.61
N HIS A 71 -1.31 8.26 36.10
CA HIS A 71 -1.75 6.88 36.33
C HIS A 71 -0.55 5.94 36.58
N PRO A 72 0.22 6.15 37.67
CA PRO A 72 1.41 5.36 37.95
C PRO A 72 1.12 3.87 38.23
N THR A 73 -0.14 3.52 38.55
CA THR A 73 -0.59 2.15 38.78
C THR A 73 -0.73 1.32 37.51
N ILE A 74 -0.87 1.96 36.34
CA ILE A 74 -0.93 1.26 35.06
C ILE A 74 0.48 0.79 34.72
N THR A 75 0.65 -0.41 34.17
CA THR A 75 1.97 -0.89 33.74
C THR A 75 2.28 -0.44 32.32
N ASP A 76 3.56 -0.29 31.96
CA ASP A 76 3.95 0.07 30.59
C ASP A 76 3.53 -1.00 29.58
N PHE A 77 3.46 -2.26 30.03
CA PHE A 77 2.93 -3.37 29.24
C PHE A 77 1.45 -3.17 28.88
N GLN A 78 0.60 -2.77 29.83
CA GLN A 78 -0.83 -2.52 29.57
C GLN A 78 -1.02 -1.38 28.57
N VAL A 79 -0.24 -0.30 28.71
CA VAL A 79 -0.24 0.81 27.77
C VAL A 79 0.19 0.36 26.38
N GLY A 80 1.31 -0.36 26.28
CA GLY A 80 1.84 -0.85 25.01
C GLY A 80 0.86 -1.78 24.30
N LEU A 81 0.20 -2.68 25.04
CA LEU A 81 -0.80 -3.59 24.48
C LEU A 81 -2.03 -2.83 23.95
N LEU A 82 -2.53 -1.85 24.70
CA LEU A 82 -3.67 -1.02 24.27
C LEU A 82 -3.32 -0.20 23.02
N MET A 83 -2.16 0.47 23.04
CA MET A 83 -1.69 1.28 21.91
C MET A 83 -1.41 0.43 20.68
N GLY A 84 -0.78 -0.72 20.84
CA GLY A 84 -0.51 -1.65 19.74
C GLY A 84 -1.77 -2.24 19.12
N PHE A 85 -2.79 -2.56 19.94
CA PHE A 85 -4.09 -2.99 19.42
C PHE A 85 -4.78 -1.88 18.62
N TYR A 86 -4.83 -0.68 19.18
CA TYR A 86 -5.40 0.48 18.50
C TYR A 86 -4.67 0.78 17.18
N GLN A 87 -3.34 0.76 17.19
CA GLN A 87 -2.50 0.91 16.00
C GLN A 87 -2.87 -0.11 14.94
N GLY A 88 -2.80 -1.40 15.28
CA GLY A 88 -3.04 -2.48 14.32
C GLY A 88 -4.45 -2.42 13.73
N PHE A 89 -5.44 -2.01 14.52
CA PHE A 89 -6.81 -1.83 14.05
C PHE A 89 -6.92 -0.68 13.04
N VAL A 90 -6.37 0.50 13.37
CA VAL A 90 -6.42 1.70 12.50
C VAL A 90 -5.65 1.45 11.21
N ASP A 91 -4.42 0.95 11.33
CA ASP A 91 -3.55 0.62 10.22
C ASP A 91 -4.25 -0.34 9.25
N GLY A 92 -4.78 -1.46 9.78
CA GLY A 92 -5.47 -2.46 8.96
C GLY A 92 -6.61 -1.87 8.13
N HIS A 93 -7.45 -1.03 8.72
CA HIS A 93 -8.58 -0.42 8.01
C HIS A 93 -8.14 0.57 6.94
N ILE A 94 -7.18 1.44 7.28
CA ILE A 94 -6.72 2.49 6.37
C ILE A 94 -5.95 1.88 5.20
N TYR A 95 -5.06 0.92 5.45
CA TYR A 95 -4.35 0.21 4.41
C TYR A 95 -5.35 -0.46 3.46
N VAL A 96 -6.25 -1.31 3.98
CA VAL A 96 -7.19 -2.05 3.13
C VAL A 96 -8.05 -1.12 2.30
N ALA A 97 -8.63 -0.07 2.90
CA ALA A 97 -9.48 0.88 2.19
C ALA A 97 -8.73 1.65 1.10
N CYS A 98 -7.53 2.16 1.41
CA CYS A 98 -6.76 2.95 0.45
C CYS A 98 -6.21 2.09 -0.70
N TYR A 99 -5.73 0.87 -0.41
CA TYR A 99 -5.28 -0.06 -1.44
C TYR A 99 -6.44 -0.49 -2.33
N ALA A 100 -7.63 -0.74 -1.77
CA ALA A 100 -8.81 -1.07 -2.56
C ALA A 100 -9.16 0.06 -3.55
N ILE A 101 -9.24 1.31 -3.06
CA ILE A 101 -9.52 2.48 -3.91
C ILE A 101 -8.42 2.68 -4.97
N ALA A 102 -7.14 2.54 -4.59
CA ALA A 102 -6.04 2.71 -5.52
C ALA A 102 -6.03 1.65 -6.63
N VAL A 103 -6.34 0.39 -6.30
CA VAL A 103 -6.36 -0.72 -7.26
C VAL A 103 -7.58 -0.64 -8.19
N SER A 104 -8.73 -0.21 -7.67
CA SER A 104 -9.97 -0.06 -8.45
C SER A 104 -9.92 1.13 -9.42
N GLU A 105 -9.38 2.28 -9.00
CA GLU A 105 -9.39 3.50 -9.82
C GLU A 105 -8.21 3.60 -10.81
N PHE A 106 -7.10 2.87 -10.59
CA PHE A 106 -5.86 3.05 -11.36
C PHE A 106 -5.33 1.77 -12.02
N SER A 107 -6.14 1.08 -12.83
CA SER A 107 -5.76 -0.19 -13.50
C SER A 107 -4.41 -0.16 -14.23
N GLN A 108 -4.11 0.92 -14.96
CA GLN A 108 -2.89 1.03 -15.78
C GLN A 108 -1.62 1.34 -14.96
N ASN A 109 -1.74 2.12 -13.88
CA ASN A 109 -0.59 2.66 -13.13
C ASN A 109 -0.58 2.27 -11.64
N ARG A 110 -1.19 1.12 -11.29
CA ARG A 110 -1.38 0.66 -9.90
C ARG A 110 -0.10 0.77 -9.06
N GLY A 111 1.03 0.27 -9.58
CA GLY A 111 2.29 0.23 -8.83
C GLY A 111 2.88 1.62 -8.53
N GLU A 112 2.76 2.57 -9.44
CA GLU A 112 3.24 3.95 -9.21
C GLU A 112 2.39 4.65 -8.15
N ILE A 113 1.06 4.50 -8.23
CA ILE A 113 0.13 5.11 -7.28
C ILE A 113 0.31 4.52 -5.88
N ILE A 114 0.43 3.19 -5.78
CA ILE A 114 0.77 2.50 -4.54
C ILE A 114 2.08 3.02 -3.96
N GLY A 115 3.11 3.23 -4.79
CA GLY A 115 4.39 3.77 -4.34
C GLY A 115 4.27 5.19 -3.77
N LYS A 116 3.50 6.08 -4.41
CA LYS A 116 3.24 7.44 -3.91
C LYS A 116 2.47 7.43 -2.60
N PHE A 117 1.49 6.54 -2.50
CA PHE A 117 0.70 6.31 -1.30
C PHE A 117 1.58 5.85 -0.13
N GLU A 118 2.43 4.85 -0.35
CA GLU A 118 3.41 4.37 0.63
C GLU A 118 4.42 5.43 1.07
N ALA A 119 4.89 6.27 0.13
CA ALA A 119 5.73 7.40 0.47
C ALA A 119 5.02 8.41 1.38
N GLY A 120 3.74 8.69 1.12
CA GLY A 120 2.90 9.54 1.97
C GLY A 120 2.72 8.98 3.39
N MET A 121 2.51 7.66 3.49
CA MET A 121 2.44 6.95 4.77
C MET A 121 3.75 7.04 5.56
N GLY A 122 4.86 6.73 4.91
CA GLY A 122 6.19 6.85 5.52
C GLY A 122 6.45 8.27 6.03
N PHE A 123 6.11 9.28 5.21
CA PHE A 123 6.26 10.68 5.63
C PHE A 123 5.39 11.04 6.84
N GLY A 124 4.17 10.49 6.94
CA GLY A 124 3.29 10.67 8.10
C GLY A 124 3.90 10.12 9.39
N ILE A 125 4.36 8.87 9.36
CA ILE A 125 5.03 8.21 10.50
C ILE A 125 6.22 9.05 10.97
N MET A 126 7.03 9.53 10.03
CA MET A 126 8.24 10.29 10.33
C MET A 126 7.98 11.66 10.95
N MET A 127 6.94 12.35 10.48
CA MET A 127 6.58 13.68 10.98
C MET A 127 5.77 13.61 12.28
N GLY A 128 5.11 12.48 12.55
CA GLY A 128 4.26 12.31 13.73
C GLY A 128 5.00 12.58 15.04
N ALA A 129 6.11 11.88 15.31
CA ALA A 129 6.83 12.04 16.58
C ALA A 129 7.37 13.48 16.81
N PRO A 130 8.04 14.16 15.85
CA PRO A 130 8.44 15.55 16.01
C PRO A 130 7.26 16.51 16.22
N ILE A 131 6.14 16.32 15.51
CA ILE A 131 4.95 17.15 15.69
C ILE A 131 4.38 16.94 17.10
N GLY A 132 4.29 15.69 17.54
CA GLY A 132 3.86 15.37 18.90
C GLY A 132 4.77 15.99 19.95
N GLN A 133 6.08 15.79 19.86
CA GLN A 133 7.00 16.40 20.81
C GLN A 133 6.88 17.94 20.83
N THR A 134 6.68 18.58 19.67
CA THR A 134 6.44 20.02 19.58
C THR A 134 5.20 20.43 20.38
N PHE A 135 4.07 19.75 20.15
CA PHE A 135 2.83 19.99 20.91
C PHE A 135 3.01 19.77 22.42
N SER A 136 3.87 18.82 22.83
CA SER A 136 4.18 18.56 24.25
C SER A 136 4.86 19.71 24.98
N VAL A 137 5.64 20.52 24.24
CA VAL A 137 6.35 21.67 24.80
C VAL A 137 5.44 22.89 24.87
N PHE A 138 4.57 23.08 23.87
CA PHE A 138 3.77 24.30 23.75
C PHE A 138 2.42 24.25 24.45
N MET A 139 1.82 23.06 24.61
CA MET A 139 0.44 22.94 25.08
C MET A 139 0.34 22.11 26.36
N SER A 140 -0.65 22.44 27.19
CA SER A 140 -0.98 21.60 28.33
C SER A 140 -1.68 20.32 27.87
N TYR A 141 -1.61 19.29 28.71
CA TYR A 141 -2.04 17.94 28.36
C TYR A 141 -3.45 17.85 27.74
N PRO A 142 -4.51 18.48 28.29
CA PRO A 142 -5.85 18.41 27.70
C PRO A 142 -5.95 19.02 26.29
N PHE A 143 -5.19 20.09 26.02
CA PHE A 143 -5.24 20.77 24.72
C PHE A 143 -4.59 19.95 23.61
N ILE A 144 -3.66 19.06 23.94
CA ILE A 144 -3.03 18.16 22.97
C ILE A 144 -4.07 17.18 22.38
N PHE A 145 -4.94 16.60 23.21
CA PHE A 145 -6.03 15.72 22.72
C PHE A 145 -6.99 16.48 21.83
N PHE A 146 -7.33 17.71 22.21
CA PHE A 146 -8.19 18.56 21.40
C PHE A 146 -7.53 18.89 20.06
N GLY A 147 -6.22 19.19 20.07
CA GLY A 147 -5.44 19.43 18.86
C GLY A 147 -5.44 18.22 17.91
N PHE A 148 -5.20 17.01 18.42
CA PHE A 148 -5.25 15.80 17.58
C PHE A 148 -6.66 15.46 17.10
N GLY A 149 -7.68 15.65 17.94
CA GLY A 149 -9.07 15.50 17.53
C GLY A 149 -9.42 16.43 16.37
N MET A 150 -8.98 17.69 16.43
CA MET A 150 -9.16 18.66 15.34
C MET A 150 -8.41 18.27 14.07
N LEU A 151 -7.18 17.75 14.18
CA LEU A 151 -6.43 17.24 13.03
C LEU A 151 -7.11 16.02 12.39
N LEU A 152 -7.74 15.14 13.18
CA LEU A 152 -8.51 13.99 12.69
C LEU A 152 -9.73 14.44 11.91
N ILE A 153 -10.53 15.31 12.51
CA ILE A 153 -11.74 15.86 11.89
C ILE A 153 -11.37 16.59 10.60
N PHE A 154 -10.27 17.35 10.61
CA PHE A 154 -9.75 18.02 9.43
C PHE A 154 -9.41 17.03 8.30
N SER A 155 -8.69 15.95 8.60
CA SER A 155 -8.36 14.90 7.62
C SER A 155 -9.62 14.27 7.01
N ILE A 156 -10.63 13.98 7.84
CA ILE A 156 -11.91 13.43 7.39
C ILE A 156 -12.62 14.40 6.44
N ILE A 157 -12.74 15.67 6.82
CA ILE A 157 -13.37 16.72 6.01
C ILE A 157 -12.64 16.85 4.66
N VAL A 158 -11.31 16.92 4.68
CA VAL A 158 -10.49 17.03 3.46
C VAL A 158 -10.69 15.81 2.57
N THR A 159 -10.74 14.61 3.14
CA THR A 159 -10.99 13.37 2.39
C THR A 159 -12.37 13.39 1.73
N ILE A 160 -13.41 13.79 2.46
CA ILE A 160 -14.79 13.90 1.93
C ILE A 160 -14.87 14.91 0.78
N ILE A 161 -14.18 16.06 0.88
CA ILE A 161 -14.20 17.10 -0.15
C ILE A 161 -13.40 16.69 -1.39
N LEU A 162 -12.26 16.01 -1.20
CA LEU A 162 -11.37 15.67 -2.31
C LEU A 162 -11.79 14.41 -3.06
N LEU A 163 -12.37 13.43 -2.36
CA LEU A 163 -12.78 12.17 -2.96
C LEU A 163 -14.04 12.37 -3.81
N PRO A 164 -14.02 12.09 -5.12
CA PRO A 164 -15.16 12.32 -5.98
C PRO A 164 -16.28 11.30 -5.70
N ASN A 165 -17.54 11.75 -5.73
CA ASN A 165 -18.72 10.94 -5.42
C ASN A 165 -18.81 9.62 -6.21
N ARG A 166 -18.24 9.56 -7.42
CA ARG A 166 -18.23 8.34 -8.24
C ARG A 166 -17.51 7.17 -7.56
N VAL A 167 -16.47 7.44 -6.76
CA VAL A 167 -15.74 6.39 -6.00
C VAL A 167 -16.70 5.70 -5.02
N ASN A 168 -17.73 6.43 -4.57
CA ASN A 168 -18.77 5.91 -3.69
C ASN A 168 -19.91 5.21 -4.47
N GLN A 169 -20.15 5.55 -5.73
CA GLN A 169 -21.22 4.99 -6.56
C GLN A 169 -20.84 3.66 -7.20
N ASN A 170 -19.55 3.44 -7.47
CA ASN A 170 -19.04 2.26 -8.19
C ASN A 170 -19.23 0.92 -7.46
N PHE A 171 -19.63 0.91 -6.19
CA PHE A 171 -19.84 -0.34 -5.43
C PHE A 171 -21.28 -0.87 -5.48
N GLY A 172 -22.27 -0.04 -5.87
CA GLY A 172 -23.69 -0.42 -5.83
C GLY A 172 -24.33 -0.61 -7.20
N ASP A 173 -23.89 0.15 -8.21
CA ASP A 173 -24.61 0.24 -9.49
C ASP A 173 -23.94 -0.55 -10.64
N GLN A 174 -22.89 -1.32 -10.35
CA GLN A 174 -22.33 -2.30 -11.29
C GLN A 174 -23.13 -3.62 -11.34
N ASP A 175 -24.34 -3.64 -10.81
CA ASP A 175 -25.42 -4.52 -11.28
C ASP A 175 -25.89 -4.06 -12.67
N CYS A 176 -24.95 -3.98 -13.62
CA CYS A 176 -25.30 -3.96 -15.03
C CYS A 176 -26.08 -5.25 -15.26
N ASN A 177 -27.34 -5.15 -15.69
CA ASN A 177 -28.21 -6.20 -16.23
C ASN A 177 -27.47 -7.34 -16.94
N VAL A 178 -26.85 -8.22 -16.18
CA VAL A 178 -26.28 -9.47 -16.63
C VAL A 178 -27.25 -10.50 -16.08
N ASP A 179 -28.30 -10.77 -16.85
CA ASP A 179 -29.18 -11.95 -16.69
C ASP A 179 -28.40 -13.30 -16.76
N ASN A 180 -27.05 -13.26 -16.70
CA ASN A 180 -26.12 -14.36 -16.57
C ASN A 180 -25.24 -14.19 -15.30
N GLN A 181 -25.79 -13.69 -14.19
CA GLN A 181 -25.09 -13.51 -12.91
C GLN A 181 -24.79 -14.84 -12.17
N ASP A 182 -25.03 -15.98 -12.82
CA ASP A 182 -24.83 -17.33 -12.26
C ASP A 182 -23.34 -17.75 -12.18
N ASP A 183 -22.40 -16.96 -12.68
CA ASP A 183 -20.98 -17.35 -12.74
C ASP A 183 -20.00 -16.31 -12.13
N VAL A 184 -20.47 -15.45 -11.22
CA VAL A 184 -19.54 -14.75 -10.31
C VAL A 184 -19.01 -15.80 -9.34
N VAL A 185 -17.90 -16.44 -9.71
CA VAL A 185 -17.24 -17.43 -8.88
C VAL A 185 -16.78 -16.74 -7.60
N ASP A 186 -17.49 -16.98 -6.50
CA ASP A 186 -17.05 -16.59 -5.17
C ASP A 186 -15.67 -17.20 -4.91
N VAL A 187 -14.64 -16.37 -5.06
CA VAL A 187 -13.27 -16.78 -4.79
C VAL A 187 -13.13 -16.90 -3.29
N SER A 188 -13.29 -18.12 -2.79
CA SER A 188 -13.14 -18.40 -1.36
C SER A 188 -11.74 -18.00 -0.90
N TYR A 189 -11.63 -17.36 0.27
CA TYR A 189 -10.34 -17.09 0.93
C TYR A 189 -9.46 -18.34 1.03
N SER A 190 -10.05 -19.53 1.16
CA SER A 190 -9.29 -20.77 1.16
C SER A 190 -8.57 -21.03 -0.16
N GLN A 191 -9.12 -20.60 -1.30
CA GLN A 191 -8.45 -20.75 -2.60
C GLN A 191 -7.27 -19.79 -2.73
N ILE A 192 -7.44 -18.54 -2.25
CA ILE A 192 -6.35 -17.55 -2.21
C ILE A 192 -5.19 -18.03 -1.33
N LEU A 193 -5.48 -18.55 -0.13
CA LEU A 193 -4.45 -19.07 0.79
C LEU A 193 -3.77 -20.35 0.31
N ARG A 194 -4.43 -21.14 -0.56
CA ARG A 194 -3.82 -22.32 -1.20
C ARG A 194 -2.83 -21.95 -2.30
N ASN A 195 -2.87 -20.71 -2.81
CA ASN A 195 -1.91 -20.25 -3.80
C ASN A 195 -0.53 -20.10 -3.16
N LYS A 196 0.42 -20.95 -3.57
CA LYS A 196 1.79 -20.96 -3.04
C LYS A 196 2.51 -19.63 -3.23
N THR A 197 2.25 -18.92 -4.32
CA THR A 197 2.85 -17.61 -4.59
C THR A 197 2.39 -16.58 -3.56
N VAL A 198 1.08 -16.54 -3.29
CA VAL A 198 0.49 -15.65 -2.28
C VAL A 198 1.03 -16.00 -0.89
N LEU A 199 1.04 -17.28 -0.53
CA LEU A 199 1.55 -17.72 0.77
C LEU A 199 3.03 -17.38 0.96
N THR A 200 3.84 -17.56 -0.09
CA THR A 200 5.28 -17.21 -0.07
C THR A 200 5.46 -15.71 0.09
N ALA A 201 4.69 -14.89 -0.63
CA ALA A 201 4.73 -13.44 -0.50
C ALA A 201 4.32 -12.99 0.91
N LEU A 202 3.26 -13.58 1.48
CA LEU A 202 2.83 -13.32 2.85
C LEU A 202 3.93 -13.68 3.86
N PHE A 203 4.56 -14.85 3.70
CA PHE A 203 5.64 -15.29 4.59
C PHE A 203 6.83 -14.34 4.55
N PHE A 204 7.31 -13.96 3.36
CA PHE A 204 8.41 -13.01 3.22
C PHE A 204 8.05 -11.61 3.74
N ASN A 205 6.80 -11.18 3.58
CA ASN A 205 6.33 -9.93 4.14
C ASN A 205 6.41 -9.95 5.68
N GLN A 206 5.90 -11.01 6.32
CA GLN A 206 5.98 -11.16 7.78
C GLN A 206 7.43 -11.23 8.26
N PHE A 207 8.28 -12.01 7.57
CA PHE A 207 9.69 -12.09 7.90
C PHE A 207 10.40 -10.73 7.76
N GLY A 208 10.12 -9.99 6.70
CA GLY A 208 10.65 -8.64 6.48
C GLY A 208 10.27 -7.68 7.59
N VAL A 209 9.00 -7.71 8.03
CA VAL A 209 8.52 -6.90 9.15
C VAL A 209 9.24 -7.26 10.46
N VAL A 210 9.42 -8.55 10.76
CA VAL A 210 10.15 -9.00 11.95
C VAL A 210 11.60 -8.52 11.93
N VAL A 211 12.29 -8.66 10.81
CA VAL A 211 13.67 -8.18 10.66
C VAL A 211 13.76 -6.67 10.82
N MET A 212 12.82 -5.92 10.22
CA MET A 212 12.75 -4.47 10.35
C MET A 212 12.55 -4.03 11.81
N LEU A 213 11.60 -4.65 12.52
CA LEU A 213 11.35 -4.36 13.95
C LEU A 213 12.56 -4.70 14.81
N PHE A 214 13.21 -5.84 14.56
CA PHE A 214 14.40 -6.26 15.28
C PHE A 214 15.58 -5.30 15.06
N ASN A 215 15.79 -4.86 13.82
CA ASN A 215 16.83 -3.87 13.49
C ASN A 215 16.55 -2.53 14.17
N SER A 216 15.30 -2.07 14.18
CA SER A 216 14.90 -0.84 14.87
C SER A 216 15.21 -0.90 16.38
N MET A 217 14.89 -2.03 17.03
CA MET A 217 15.23 -2.24 18.44
C MET A 217 16.75 -2.29 18.69
N LEU A 218 17.50 -3.00 17.84
CA LEU A 218 18.95 -3.08 17.98
C LEU A 218 19.62 -1.71 17.84
N ILE A 219 19.24 -0.94 16.82
CA ILE A 219 19.78 0.40 16.56
C ILE A 219 19.50 1.31 17.76
N THR A 220 18.28 1.29 18.28
CA THR A 220 17.88 2.09 19.45
C THR A 220 18.73 1.72 20.66
N ASN A 221 18.88 0.43 20.96
CA ASN A 221 19.70 -0.04 22.09
C ASN A 221 21.18 0.33 21.95
N GLN A 222 21.75 0.20 20.75
CA GLN A 222 23.15 0.56 20.51
C GLN A 222 23.40 2.07 20.72
N LEU A 223 22.43 2.91 20.37
CA LEU A 223 22.60 4.36 20.52
C LEU A 223 22.48 4.83 21.96
N VAL A 224 21.64 4.19 22.76
CA VAL A 224 21.62 4.39 24.22
C VAL A 224 22.97 4.01 24.83
N VAL A 225 23.57 2.88 24.39
CA VAL A 225 24.92 2.46 24.84
C VAL A 225 26.00 3.46 24.44
N LEU A 226 25.86 4.11 23.28
CA LEU A 226 26.75 5.17 22.82
C LEU A 226 26.55 6.51 23.56
N GLY A 227 25.63 6.57 24.53
CA GLY A 227 25.35 7.76 25.33
C GLY A 227 24.50 8.80 24.62
N VAL A 228 23.82 8.43 23.53
CA VAL A 228 22.82 9.31 22.91
C VAL A 228 21.61 9.39 23.86
N PRO A 229 21.20 10.59 24.28
CA PRO A 229 20.04 10.74 25.16
C PRO A 229 18.78 10.12 24.56
N ASP A 230 17.98 9.46 25.40
CA ASP A 230 16.77 8.75 24.97
C ASP A 230 15.81 9.63 24.14
N TYR A 231 15.70 10.92 24.47
CA TYR A 231 14.86 11.87 23.73
C TYR A 231 15.35 12.18 22.32
N LEU A 232 16.65 11.99 22.03
CA LEU A 232 17.22 12.10 20.68
C LEU A 232 17.14 10.77 19.93
N THR A 233 17.22 9.64 20.64
CA THR A 233 16.97 8.34 20.01
C THR A 233 15.54 8.23 19.49
N ALA A 234 14.55 8.84 20.14
CA ALA A 234 13.19 8.90 19.58
C ALA A 234 13.09 9.66 18.23
N GLN A 235 14.08 10.48 17.87
CA GLN A 235 14.09 11.31 16.66
C GLN A 235 14.85 10.66 15.48
N PHE A 236 14.74 9.35 15.26
CA PHE A 236 15.36 8.62 14.13
C PHE A 236 14.88 9.02 12.73
N LEU A 237 14.41 10.25 12.55
CA LEU A 237 13.92 10.80 11.30
C LEU A 237 14.92 10.61 10.14
N VAL A 238 16.23 10.71 10.39
CA VAL A 238 17.26 10.51 9.35
C VAL A 238 17.34 9.05 8.88
N PHE A 239 17.23 8.10 9.81
CA PHE A 239 17.26 6.68 9.46
C PHE A 239 16.01 6.30 8.67
N TRP A 240 14.84 6.72 9.15
CA TRP A 240 13.57 6.54 8.43
C TRP A 240 13.56 7.24 7.06
N LEU A 241 14.14 8.44 6.91
CA LEU A 241 14.30 9.11 5.61
C LEU A 241 15.11 8.27 4.63
N THR A 242 16.17 7.64 5.14
CA THR A 242 17.06 6.80 4.33
C THR A 242 16.33 5.52 3.91
N GLU A 243 15.60 4.88 4.82
CA GLU A 243 14.80 3.69 4.51
C GLU A 243 13.69 4.00 3.50
N GLN A 244 12.92 5.07 3.69
CA GLN A 244 11.86 5.47 2.77
C GLN A 244 12.42 5.74 1.36
N LYS A 245 13.57 6.41 1.28
CA LYS A 245 14.25 6.63 -0.01
C LYS A 245 14.66 5.30 -0.66
N VAL A 246 15.21 4.36 0.09
CA VAL A 246 15.62 3.04 -0.42
C VAL A 246 14.42 2.23 -0.90
N ILE A 247 13.29 2.26 -0.18
CA ILE A 247 12.07 1.56 -0.56
C ILE A 247 11.52 2.12 -1.88
N ILE A 248 11.40 3.44 -2.00
CA ILE A 248 10.93 4.10 -3.22
C ILE A 248 11.83 3.75 -4.41
N GLN A 249 13.15 3.82 -4.22
CA GLN A 249 14.11 3.47 -5.27
C GLN A 249 14.05 2.00 -5.67
N SER A 250 13.96 1.08 -4.70
CA SER A 250 13.90 -0.36 -4.95
C SER A 250 12.65 -0.75 -5.73
N ARG A 251 11.50 -0.12 -5.44
CA ARG A 251 10.24 -0.37 -6.16
C ARG A 251 10.28 0.15 -7.59
N HIS A 252 10.83 1.33 -7.79
CA HIS A 252 11.01 1.88 -9.14
C HIS A 252 11.89 0.95 -10.00
N LEU A 253 12.99 0.43 -9.43
CA LEU A 253 13.84 -0.55 -10.09
C LEU A 253 13.12 -1.88 -10.36
N LEU A 254 12.30 -2.36 -9.41
CA LEU A 254 11.52 -3.59 -9.57
C LEU A 254 10.48 -3.45 -10.69
N GLN A 255 9.79 -2.31 -10.78
CA GLN A 255 8.87 -2.02 -11.87
C GLN A 255 9.60 -2.03 -13.22
N GLN A 256 10.74 -1.34 -13.32
CA GLN A 256 11.55 -1.33 -14.54
C GLN A 256 12.00 -2.75 -14.94
N ALA A 257 12.43 -3.56 -13.98
CA ALA A 257 12.82 -4.95 -14.21
C ALA A 257 11.62 -5.80 -14.69
N HIS A 258 10.44 -5.61 -14.11
CA HIS A 258 9.23 -6.34 -14.49
C HIS A 258 8.77 -5.97 -15.91
N TYR A 259 8.80 -4.67 -16.26
CA TYR A 259 8.52 -4.22 -17.63
C TYR A 259 9.50 -4.84 -18.64
N LEU A 260 10.80 -4.86 -18.33
CA LEU A 260 11.81 -5.50 -19.17
C LEU A 260 11.58 -7.01 -19.31
N TYR A 261 11.18 -7.69 -18.23
CA TYR A 261 10.87 -9.11 -18.25
C TYR A 261 9.66 -9.43 -19.14
N ILE A 262 8.55 -8.68 -18.98
CA ILE A 262 7.35 -8.82 -19.82
C ILE A 262 7.69 -8.55 -21.28
N PHE A 263 8.42 -7.47 -21.57
CA PHE A 263 8.81 -7.11 -22.93
C PHE A 263 9.66 -8.20 -23.59
N LYS A 264 10.59 -8.78 -22.83
CA LYS A 264 11.43 -9.90 -23.29
C LYS A 264 10.58 -11.14 -23.58
N LYS A 265 9.65 -11.51 -22.69
CA LYS A 265 8.72 -12.64 -22.91
C LYS A 265 7.84 -12.44 -24.14
N PHE A 266 7.34 -11.22 -24.35
CA PHE A 266 6.51 -10.87 -25.50
C PHE A 266 7.30 -10.93 -26.82
N SER A 267 8.55 -10.45 -26.81
CA SER A 267 9.47 -10.52 -27.96
C SER A 267 9.77 -11.97 -28.37
N TYR A 268 10.00 -12.87 -27.39
CA TYR A 268 10.19 -14.29 -27.68
C TYR A 268 8.92 -14.99 -28.18
N SER A 269 7.74 -14.64 -27.64
CA SER A 269 6.47 -15.23 -28.07
C SER A 269 6.12 -14.83 -29.51
N ASN A 270 6.33 -13.57 -29.89
CA ASN A 270 6.11 -13.11 -31.26
C ASN A 270 7.14 -13.65 -32.26
N ALA A 271 8.37 -13.92 -31.82
CA ALA A 271 9.38 -14.58 -32.67
C ALA A 271 8.97 -16.02 -33.07
N TYR A 272 8.18 -16.71 -32.24
CA TYR A 272 7.67 -18.05 -32.53
C TYR A 272 6.40 -18.07 -33.40
N TRP A 273 5.66 -16.97 -33.46
CA TRP A 273 4.37 -16.89 -34.17
C TRP A 273 4.47 -16.53 -35.66
N ASN A 274 5.68 -16.27 -36.19
CA ASN A 274 5.86 -15.86 -37.58
C ASN A 274 6.79 -16.79 -38.38
N SER A 275 6.48 -18.09 -38.38
CA SER A 275 7.07 -19.06 -39.33
C SER A 275 6.22 -19.27 -40.59
N ASN A 276 4.99 -18.75 -40.65
CA ASN A 276 4.11 -18.86 -41.82
C ASN A 276 3.46 -17.50 -42.18
N ASN A 277 4.11 -16.79 -43.09
CA ASN A 277 3.55 -15.77 -43.99
C ASN A 277 2.78 -14.58 -43.38
N ARG A 278 3.51 -13.56 -42.90
CA ARG A 278 3.64 -12.22 -43.52
C ARG A 278 4.43 -11.33 -42.57
N PHE A 279 5.45 -10.64 -43.11
CA PHE A 279 6.20 -9.61 -42.40
C PHE A 279 5.29 -8.40 -42.14
N ILE A 280 4.58 -8.38 -41.01
CA ILE A 280 4.04 -7.15 -40.46
C ILE A 280 5.18 -6.48 -39.70
N SER A 281 5.57 -5.32 -40.22
CA SER A 281 6.71 -4.53 -39.78
C SER A 281 6.65 -4.20 -38.27
N CYS A 282 7.49 -4.86 -37.46
CA CYS A 282 7.65 -4.62 -36.01
C CYS A 282 8.05 -3.17 -35.65
N THR A 283 8.37 -2.33 -36.62
CA THR A 283 8.81 -0.94 -36.41
C THR A 283 7.71 -0.04 -35.82
N HIS A 284 6.42 -0.34 -36.06
CA HIS A 284 5.33 0.49 -35.52
C HIS A 284 5.04 0.26 -34.03
N ILE A 285 5.24 -0.95 -33.51
CA ILE A 285 5.01 -1.26 -32.08
C ILE A 285 6.13 -0.64 -31.22
N HIS A 286 7.36 -0.64 -31.73
CA HIS A 286 8.49 0.01 -31.04
C HIS A 286 8.33 1.54 -30.94
N LEU A 287 7.73 2.18 -31.96
CA LEU A 287 7.48 3.63 -31.95
C LEU A 287 6.37 4.03 -30.97
N PHE A 288 5.33 3.21 -30.84
CA PHE A 288 4.23 3.45 -29.89
C PHE A 288 4.70 3.35 -28.43
N ALA A 289 5.52 2.35 -28.11
CA ALA A 289 6.09 2.19 -26.76
C ALA A 289 7.07 3.34 -26.41
N CYS A 290 7.85 3.83 -27.38
CA CYS A 290 8.76 4.97 -27.16
C CYS A 290 8.03 6.31 -27.04
N GLN A 291 6.87 6.49 -27.68
CA GLN A 291 6.08 7.71 -27.54
C GLN A 291 5.35 7.80 -26.20
N CYS A 292 4.90 6.67 -25.63
CA CYS A 292 4.35 6.65 -24.26
C CYS A 292 5.41 7.04 -23.20
N TYR A 293 6.68 6.69 -23.41
CA TYR A 293 7.76 6.99 -22.45
C TYR A 293 8.24 8.46 -22.49
N LYS A 294 8.00 9.19 -23.58
CA LYS A 294 8.35 10.62 -23.68
C LYS A 294 7.26 11.57 -23.14
N GLY A 295 6.12 11.04 -22.72
CA GLY A 295 4.96 11.82 -22.25
C GLY A 295 4.68 11.78 -20.73
N SER A 296 5.44 10.98 -19.97
CA SER A 296 5.36 10.86 -18.50
C SER A 296 6.42 11.70 -17.80
#